data_AF-A0A937QLY1-F1
#
_entry.id   AF-A0A937QLY1-F1
#
_cell.length_a   1.000
_cell.length_b   1.000
_cell.length_c   1.000
_cell.angle_alpha   90.00
_cell.angle_beta   90.00
_cell.angle_gamma   90.00
#
_symmetry.space_group_name_H-M   'P 1'
#
loop_
_entity.id
_entity.type
_entity.pdbx_description
1 polymer ?
#
loop_
_entity_poly.entity_id
_entity_poly.type
_entity_poly.pdbx_seq_one_letter_code
_entity_poly.pdbx_strand_id
1 'polypeptide(L)'
;MERRKRVMQRSIRLGHCICDPGKPCPCDIFREKNICLCAGERLESPTGPVQLTKLVEKAGCASKIDQAFLKQVLSDLPAVDDPRVLVGMPAGDDAGVYDMGDGKALVQTVDVFTPSVDDPYTFGQVAAANSVSDIYAMGATPMMAVSVLGFPVRKVPDKTMKEILSGGIDKMNEAGAAIIGGHSINDSEIKAGFAVTGIIDKDKIVTNAGARPGDVLVLTKPLGTGIIAFASQIGRADARSVEASAKSMTTLNKKASQLMVKFGAHACTDVTGFSLMGHLSEMALSSGVDVEVIWDDIPLLPGVLNYAAAGILPGAMERNKESCGERIIAADALPPEMVDICYDAQTSGGLLISIRQSDAADFVKALHNNGVSAAAVIGRISGKGSGLVRVETSGSRKIPALDSDKPGARPAQAKLQPEQAAEPQGEEVPCCADAVSSSTQGAAEGSQIAQIKAKFTDFLGAANSPHGLDAYTKQAMAIALSVALRCEPCLKMHLKKARDKGFTQDEIDEAAWMGISFGGSPTMVFYEQFKNS
;
A
#
# COMPACT_ATOMS: atom_id res chain seq x y z
N MET A 1 -4.34 -32.32 -26.05
CA MET A 1 -3.75 -33.56 -25.48
C MET A 1 -2.29 -33.77 -25.89
N GLU A 2 -1.94 -33.86 -27.18
CA GLU A 2 -0.54 -34.11 -27.61
C GLU A 2 0.44 -32.99 -27.24
N ARG A 3 0.03 -31.72 -27.42
CA ARG A 3 0.82 -30.56 -27.00
C ARG A 3 1.17 -30.61 -25.50
N ARG A 4 0.18 -30.91 -24.67
CA ARG A 4 0.31 -31.08 -23.21
C ARG A 4 1.34 -32.15 -22.86
N LYS A 5 1.20 -33.36 -23.43
CA LYS A 5 2.15 -34.46 -23.22
C LYS A 5 3.57 -34.06 -23.59
N ARG A 6 3.77 -33.46 -24.77
CA ARG A 6 5.08 -33.00 -25.25
C ARG A 6 5.73 -31.98 -24.32
N VAL A 7 4.98 -30.97 -23.87
CA VAL A 7 5.47 -29.92 -22.96
C VAL A 7 5.80 -30.50 -21.59
N MET A 8 4.93 -31.33 -21.04
CA MET A 8 5.15 -31.95 -19.73
C MET A 8 6.34 -32.91 -19.74
N GLN A 9 6.51 -33.74 -20.78
CA GLN A 9 7.67 -34.62 -20.92
C GLN A 9 8.99 -33.84 -20.94
N ARG A 10 9.03 -32.71 -21.66
CA ARG A 10 10.20 -31.81 -21.63
C ARG A 10 10.45 -31.26 -20.23
N SER A 11 9.40 -30.80 -19.55
CA SER A 11 9.50 -30.24 -18.20
C SER A 11 9.98 -31.28 -17.18
N ILE A 12 9.43 -32.51 -17.24
CA ILE A 12 9.83 -33.64 -16.40
C ILE A 12 11.31 -33.97 -16.61
N ARG A 13 11.78 -33.99 -17.87
CA ARG A 13 13.20 -34.22 -18.20
C ARG A 13 14.13 -33.16 -17.60
N LEU A 14 13.67 -31.91 -17.54
CA LEU A 14 14.43 -30.79 -16.96
C LEU A 14 14.37 -30.77 -15.41
N GLY A 15 13.49 -31.57 -14.79
CA GLY A 15 13.35 -31.64 -13.34
C GLY A 15 12.53 -30.49 -12.72
N HIS A 16 12.02 -29.55 -13.53
CA HIS A 16 11.24 -28.41 -13.06
C HIS A 16 10.11 -28.05 -14.03
N CYS A 17 9.16 -27.24 -13.58
CA CYS A 17 8.07 -26.69 -14.37
C CYS A 17 8.61 -25.58 -15.31
N ILE A 18 8.19 -25.56 -16.57
CA ILE A 18 8.63 -24.55 -17.54
C ILE A 18 8.12 -23.15 -17.19
N CYS A 19 6.90 -23.03 -16.66
CA CYS A 19 6.34 -21.72 -16.30
C CYS A 19 6.74 -21.26 -14.89
N ASP A 20 7.38 -22.12 -14.11
CA ASP A 20 7.84 -21.84 -12.74
C ASP A 20 9.04 -22.75 -12.41
N PRO A 21 10.27 -22.29 -12.64
CA PRO A 21 11.47 -23.08 -12.40
C PRO A 21 11.65 -23.52 -10.94
N GLY A 22 10.96 -22.88 -9.98
CA GLY A 22 10.99 -23.26 -8.57
C GLY A 22 10.09 -24.45 -8.21
N LYS A 23 9.27 -24.96 -9.15
CA LYS A 23 8.31 -26.04 -8.90
C LYS A 23 8.57 -27.28 -9.76
N PRO A 24 8.19 -28.49 -9.30
CA PRO A 24 8.30 -29.71 -10.11
C PRO A 24 7.20 -29.79 -11.18
N CYS A 25 7.39 -30.67 -12.18
CA CYS A 25 6.34 -31.08 -13.12
C CYS A 25 5.97 -32.56 -12.88
N PRO A 26 4.67 -32.93 -12.77
CA PRO A 26 3.50 -32.06 -12.78
C PRO A 26 3.43 -31.17 -11.53
N CYS A 27 3.07 -29.90 -11.72
CA CYS A 27 2.88 -28.92 -10.66
C CYS A 27 1.51 -29.07 -9.98
N ASP A 28 1.31 -28.40 -8.84
CA ASP A 28 0.08 -28.50 -8.04
C ASP A 28 -1.17 -28.14 -8.85
N ILE A 29 -1.11 -27.08 -9.66
CA ILE A 29 -2.23 -26.68 -10.54
C ILE A 29 -2.63 -27.80 -11.50
N PHE A 30 -1.66 -28.54 -12.06
CA PHE A 30 -1.97 -29.66 -12.93
C PHE A 30 -2.59 -30.82 -12.15
N ARG A 31 -2.09 -31.11 -10.94
CA ARG A 31 -2.60 -32.20 -10.08
C ARG A 31 -4.02 -31.93 -9.61
N GLU A 32 -4.30 -30.70 -9.21
CA GLU A 32 -5.60 -30.28 -8.66
C GLU A 32 -6.64 -30.05 -9.75
N LYS A 33 -6.26 -29.39 -10.84
CA LYS A 33 -7.21 -28.87 -11.84
C LYS A 33 -7.09 -29.52 -13.22
N ASN A 34 -6.15 -30.44 -13.41
CA ASN A 34 -5.88 -31.11 -14.68
C ASN A 34 -5.64 -30.15 -15.87
N ILE A 35 -5.02 -29.00 -15.57
CA ILE A 35 -4.72 -27.91 -16.52
C ILE A 35 -3.22 -27.65 -16.56
N CYS A 36 -2.63 -27.70 -17.75
CA CYS A 36 -1.22 -27.45 -18.01
C CYS A 36 -1.00 -26.07 -18.62
N LEU A 37 -0.67 -25.09 -17.77
CA LEU A 37 -0.42 -23.71 -18.18
C LEU A 37 0.77 -23.59 -19.14
N CYS A 38 1.81 -24.40 -18.96
CA CYS A 38 2.96 -24.49 -19.88
C CYS A 38 2.54 -24.90 -21.30
N ALA A 39 1.43 -25.64 -21.43
CA ALA A 39 0.89 -26.05 -22.72
C ALA A 39 -0.08 -25.02 -23.31
N GLY A 40 -0.18 -23.82 -22.72
CA GLY A 40 -1.06 -22.74 -23.15
C GLY A 40 -2.52 -22.91 -22.76
N GLU A 41 -2.81 -23.86 -21.87
CA GLU A 41 -4.15 -24.04 -21.31
C GLU A 41 -4.43 -22.96 -20.27
N ARG A 42 -5.71 -22.60 -20.09
CA ARG A 42 -6.11 -21.51 -19.20
C ARG A 42 -7.03 -22.04 -18.12
N LEU A 43 -6.91 -21.49 -16.92
CA LEU A 43 -7.95 -21.61 -15.91
C LEU A 43 -9.16 -20.81 -16.40
N GLU A 44 -10.36 -21.26 -16.09
CA GLU A 44 -11.53 -20.38 -16.21
C GLU A 44 -11.28 -19.14 -15.34
N SER A 45 -11.51 -17.97 -15.91
CA SER A 45 -11.37 -16.72 -15.16
C SER A 45 -12.35 -16.76 -13.99
N PRO A 46 -11.92 -16.35 -12.77
CA PRO A 46 -12.82 -16.23 -11.64
C PRO A 46 -14.06 -15.40 -12.03
N THR A 47 -15.23 -15.75 -11.50
CA THR A 47 -16.47 -14.99 -11.68
C THR A 47 -16.93 -14.45 -10.34
N GLY A 48 -17.59 -13.28 -10.34
CA GLY A 48 -18.12 -12.65 -9.14
C GLY A 48 -17.61 -11.23 -8.88
N PRO A 49 -18.16 -10.53 -7.87
CA PRO A 49 -17.75 -9.19 -7.49
C PRO A 49 -16.33 -9.18 -6.92
N VAL A 50 -15.55 -8.15 -7.25
CA VAL A 50 -14.17 -7.99 -6.79
C VAL A 50 -14.09 -6.77 -5.88
N GLN A 51 -13.48 -6.94 -4.71
CA GLN A 51 -13.12 -5.84 -3.81
C GLN A 51 -11.62 -5.64 -3.90
N LEU A 52 -11.19 -4.70 -4.73
CA LEU A 52 -9.78 -4.55 -5.08
C LEU A 52 -8.88 -4.25 -3.88
N THR A 53 -9.36 -3.53 -2.88
CA THR A 53 -8.56 -3.17 -1.70
C THR A 53 -8.21 -4.37 -0.82
N LYS A 54 -8.95 -5.48 -0.95
CA LYS A 54 -8.68 -6.77 -0.27
C LYS A 54 -7.66 -7.64 -1.01
N LEU A 55 -7.29 -7.27 -2.22
CA LEU A 55 -6.35 -8.02 -3.07
C LEU A 55 -4.92 -7.49 -3.00
N VAL A 56 -4.68 -6.46 -2.18
CA VAL A 56 -3.37 -5.81 -2.06
C VAL A 56 -2.96 -5.65 -0.61
N GLU A 57 -1.66 -5.71 -0.35
CA GLU A 57 -1.10 -5.54 0.99
C GLU A 57 -1.20 -4.08 1.46
N LYS A 58 -0.86 -3.14 0.58
CA LYS A 58 -0.90 -1.69 0.84
C LYS A 58 -1.78 -1.05 -0.23
N ALA A 59 -2.76 -0.24 0.18
CA ALA A 59 -3.70 0.41 -0.74
C ALA A 59 -3.20 1.80 -1.18
N GLY A 60 -3.39 2.13 -2.46
CA GLY A 60 -3.10 3.47 -2.98
C GLY A 60 -1.62 3.86 -2.90
N CYS A 61 -1.35 5.16 -2.73
CA CYS A 61 0.01 5.68 -2.64
C CYS A 61 0.80 5.21 -1.40
N ALA A 62 0.15 4.54 -0.44
CA ALA A 62 0.86 3.88 0.66
C ALA A 62 1.77 2.72 0.18
N SER A 63 1.64 2.28 -1.07
CA SER A 63 2.53 1.29 -1.69
C SER A 63 3.89 1.85 -2.15
N LYS A 64 4.09 3.17 -2.14
CA LYS A 64 5.36 3.80 -2.54
C LYS A 64 6.51 3.40 -1.60
N ILE A 65 7.72 3.36 -2.16
CA ILE A 65 8.97 3.21 -1.40
C ILE A 65 9.18 4.48 -0.58
N ASP A 66 9.78 4.33 0.61
CA ASP A 66 10.14 5.45 1.47
C ASP A 66 11.06 6.47 0.75
N GLN A 67 10.79 7.76 0.94
CA GLN A 67 11.48 8.84 0.21
C GLN A 67 12.95 8.96 0.63
N ALA A 68 13.24 8.87 1.92
CA ALA A 68 14.60 8.96 2.43
C ALA A 68 15.45 7.79 1.92
N PHE A 69 14.90 6.58 1.97
CA PHE A 69 15.53 5.40 1.39
C PHE A 69 15.74 5.54 -0.13
N LEU A 70 14.74 6.01 -0.87
CA LEU A 70 14.86 6.20 -2.32
C LEU A 70 15.96 7.23 -2.66
N LYS A 71 15.99 8.38 -1.97
CA LYS A 71 17.04 9.39 -2.14
C LYS A 71 18.43 8.82 -1.84
N GLN A 72 18.56 8.01 -0.79
CA GLN A 72 19.81 7.33 -0.44
C GLN A 72 20.27 6.34 -1.52
N VAL A 73 19.35 5.55 -2.08
CA VAL A 73 19.70 4.55 -3.12
C VAL A 73 20.06 5.24 -4.45
N LEU A 74 19.43 6.38 -4.75
CA LEU A 74 19.64 7.10 -6.01
C LEU A 74 20.81 8.11 -5.97
N SER A 75 21.34 8.45 -4.78
CA SER A 75 22.41 9.47 -4.64
C SER A 75 23.71 9.10 -5.34
N ASP A 76 23.94 7.80 -5.55
CA ASP A 76 25.16 7.28 -6.17
C ASP A 76 25.04 7.12 -7.69
N LEU A 77 23.88 7.46 -8.27
CA LEU A 77 23.70 7.42 -9.72
C LEU A 77 24.45 8.56 -10.43
N PRO A 78 24.93 8.35 -11.66
CA PRO A 78 25.58 9.41 -12.42
C PRO A 78 24.62 10.57 -12.65
N ALA A 79 25.12 11.79 -12.47
CA ALA A 79 24.38 12.99 -12.77
C ALA A 79 24.03 13.06 -14.27
N VAL A 80 22.89 13.69 -14.57
CA VAL A 80 22.45 13.95 -15.94
C VAL A 80 23.10 15.26 -16.42
N ASP A 81 23.97 15.18 -17.42
CA ASP A 81 24.73 16.32 -17.98
C ASP A 81 24.21 16.76 -19.38
N ASP A 82 22.91 16.66 -19.62
CA ASP A 82 22.28 17.23 -20.82
C ASP A 82 21.73 18.63 -20.46
N PRO A 83 22.24 19.72 -21.08
CA PRO A 83 21.81 21.09 -20.77
C PRO A 83 20.33 21.36 -21.11
N ARG A 84 19.66 20.47 -21.83
CA ARG A 84 18.22 20.55 -22.10
C ARG A 84 17.37 20.02 -20.94
N VAL A 85 17.96 19.33 -19.97
CA VAL A 85 17.23 18.90 -18.77
C VAL A 85 17.13 20.09 -17.83
N LEU A 86 15.93 20.68 -17.77
CA LEU A 86 15.64 21.84 -16.93
C LEU A 86 15.36 21.42 -15.47
N VAL A 87 14.73 20.26 -15.31
CA VAL A 87 14.41 19.62 -14.03
C VAL A 87 14.62 18.12 -14.23
N GLY A 88 15.45 17.48 -13.40
CA GLY A 88 15.79 16.07 -13.63
C GLY A 88 16.69 15.42 -12.59
N MET A 89 16.77 15.97 -11.38
CA MET A 89 17.41 15.24 -10.29
C MET A 89 16.60 13.97 -10.00
N PRO A 90 17.21 12.78 -9.95
CA PRO A 90 16.56 11.58 -9.45
C PRO A 90 15.92 11.87 -8.08
N ALA A 91 14.60 11.71 -7.97
CA ALA A 91 13.81 11.99 -6.77
C ALA A 91 13.81 13.46 -6.26
N GLY A 92 13.99 14.46 -7.13
CA GLY A 92 14.02 15.89 -6.76
C GLY A 92 12.72 16.69 -6.93
N ASP A 93 11.97 16.48 -8.01
CA ASP A 93 10.74 17.22 -8.36
C ASP A 93 9.65 16.24 -8.81
N ASP A 94 8.41 16.71 -8.88
CA ASP A 94 7.23 15.88 -9.22
C ASP A 94 7.31 15.31 -10.65
N ALA A 95 7.97 16.03 -11.58
CA ALA A 95 8.17 15.57 -12.95
C ALA A 95 9.50 16.04 -13.55
N GLY A 96 10.03 15.27 -14.50
CA GLY A 96 11.17 15.70 -15.30
C GLY A 96 10.76 16.72 -16.36
N VAL A 97 11.58 17.75 -16.58
CA VAL A 97 11.33 18.80 -17.55
C VAL A 97 12.47 18.88 -18.57
N TYR A 98 12.12 18.85 -19.85
CA TYR A 98 13.06 18.81 -20.95
C TYR A 98 12.80 19.91 -21.98
N ASP A 99 13.79 20.76 -22.24
CA ASP A 99 13.74 21.84 -23.23
C ASP A 99 13.72 21.29 -24.66
N MET A 100 12.71 21.70 -25.44
CA MET A 100 12.59 21.32 -26.85
C MET A 100 13.35 22.25 -27.79
N GLY A 101 13.91 23.36 -27.29
CA GLY A 101 14.72 24.32 -28.05
C GLY A 101 13.91 25.38 -28.81
N ASP A 102 12.60 25.41 -28.65
CA ASP A 102 11.66 26.32 -29.33
C ASP A 102 10.88 27.23 -28.36
N GLY A 103 11.36 27.35 -27.11
CA GLY A 103 10.68 28.09 -26.03
C GLY A 103 9.67 27.24 -25.25
N LYS A 104 9.43 25.99 -25.65
CA LYS A 104 8.59 25.04 -24.92
C LYS A 104 9.43 23.95 -24.26
N ALA A 105 8.84 23.30 -23.27
CA ALA A 105 9.41 22.14 -22.62
C ALA A 105 8.41 20.98 -22.54
N LEU A 106 8.92 19.76 -22.63
CA LEU A 106 8.21 18.55 -22.27
C LEU A 106 8.25 18.37 -20.76
N VAL A 107 7.13 17.93 -20.19
CA VAL A 107 7.04 17.51 -18.80
C VAL A 107 6.69 16.02 -18.79
N GLN A 108 7.50 15.21 -18.13
CA GLN A 108 7.37 13.76 -18.14
C GLN A 108 7.29 13.22 -16.71
N THR A 109 6.25 12.44 -16.46
CA THR A 109 6.09 11.68 -15.21
C THR A 109 5.66 10.24 -15.49
N VAL A 110 5.80 9.37 -14.49
CA VAL A 110 5.18 8.06 -14.42
C VAL A 110 4.80 7.76 -12.98
N ASP A 111 3.55 7.34 -12.77
CA ASP A 111 3.10 6.96 -11.43
C ASP A 111 2.24 5.69 -11.52
N VAL A 112 2.57 4.71 -10.69
CA VAL A 112 1.95 3.37 -10.68
C VAL A 112 1.78 2.92 -9.23
N PHE A 113 0.58 2.49 -8.87
CA PHE A 113 0.26 2.08 -7.50
C PHE A 113 -0.84 1.02 -7.47
N THR A 114 -1.08 0.49 -6.28
CA THR A 114 -2.09 -0.53 -6.00
C THR A 114 -3.49 0.09 -5.79
N PRO A 115 -4.58 -0.68 -5.96
CA PRO A 115 -5.94 -0.20 -5.72
C PRO A 115 -6.15 0.52 -4.39
N SER A 116 -6.70 1.75 -4.46
CA SER A 116 -7.12 2.56 -3.31
C SER A 116 -8.64 2.51 -3.05
N VAL A 117 -9.40 1.96 -4.00
CA VAL A 117 -10.85 1.80 -3.95
C VAL A 117 -11.24 0.43 -4.48
N ASP A 118 -12.40 -0.08 -4.07
CA ASP A 118 -12.85 -1.42 -4.45
C ASP A 118 -13.40 -1.51 -5.87
N ASP A 119 -14.03 -0.44 -6.37
CA ASP A 119 -14.60 -0.42 -7.72
C ASP A 119 -13.49 -0.29 -8.79
N PRO A 120 -13.38 -1.24 -9.73
CA PRO A 120 -12.30 -1.24 -10.71
C PRO A 120 -12.31 -0.04 -11.66
N TYR A 121 -13.47 0.40 -12.08
CA TYR A 121 -13.60 1.56 -12.97
C TYR A 121 -13.15 2.84 -12.26
N THR A 122 -13.62 3.05 -11.03
CA THR A 122 -13.22 4.16 -10.17
C THR A 122 -11.72 4.12 -9.88
N PHE A 123 -11.14 2.94 -9.61
CA PHE A 123 -9.69 2.83 -9.43
C PHE A 123 -8.92 3.25 -10.69
N GLY A 124 -9.39 2.87 -11.88
CA GLY A 124 -8.87 3.37 -13.15
C GLY A 124 -8.87 4.89 -13.24
N GLN A 125 -9.96 5.53 -12.83
CA GLN A 125 -10.06 6.99 -12.78
C GLN A 125 -9.08 7.59 -11.77
N VAL A 126 -8.95 7.00 -10.58
CA VAL A 126 -7.98 7.47 -9.56
C VAL A 126 -6.55 7.35 -10.07
N ALA A 127 -6.19 6.21 -10.70
CA ALA A 127 -4.87 6.00 -11.28
C ALA A 127 -4.54 7.06 -12.34
N ALA A 128 -5.48 7.34 -13.26
CA ALA A 128 -5.29 8.38 -14.26
C ALA A 128 -5.21 9.79 -13.65
N ALA A 129 -6.08 10.12 -12.70
CA ALA A 129 -6.09 11.43 -12.03
C ALA A 129 -4.80 11.69 -11.25
N ASN A 130 -4.25 10.66 -10.59
CA ASN A 130 -2.97 10.73 -9.92
C ASN A 130 -1.82 10.88 -10.92
N SER A 131 -1.75 10.06 -11.97
CA SER A 131 -0.64 10.12 -12.94
C SER A 131 -0.56 11.43 -13.72
N VAL A 132 -1.67 12.16 -13.91
CA VAL A 132 -1.64 13.52 -14.51
C VAL A 132 -1.37 14.62 -13.50
N SER A 133 -1.37 14.32 -12.20
CA SER A 133 -1.28 15.32 -11.13
C SER A 133 0.09 16.01 -11.14
N ASP A 134 1.18 15.29 -11.32
CA ASP A 134 2.52 15.90 -11.42
C ASP A 134 2.64 16.86 -12.60
N ILE A 135 2.00 16.55 -13.73
CA ILE A 135 1.94 17.48 -14.89
C ILE A 135 1.24 18.79 -14.47
N TYR A 136 0.17 18.68 -13.70
CA TYR A 136 -0.55 19.84 -13.17
C TYR A 136 0.25 20.60 -12.11
N ALA A 137 1.02 19.91 -11.26
CA ALA A 137 1.89 20.53 -10.26
C ALA A 137 2.98 21.41 -10.89
N MET A 138 3.48 21.02 -12.08
CA MET A 138 4.43 21.84 -12.84
C MET A 138 3.79 23.01 -13.60
N GLY A 139 2.45 23.14 -13.57
CA GLY A 139 1.70 24.13 -14.36
C GLY A 139 1.50 23.73 -15.84
N ALA A 140 1.83 22.50 -16.21
CA ALA A 140 1.83 22.02 -17.58
C ALA A 140 0.45 21.47 -18.01
N THR A 141 0.29 21.29 -19.33
CA THR A 141 -0.93 20.69 -19.91
C THR A 141 -0.63 19.25 -20.35
N PRO A 142 -1.36 18.24 -19.83
CA PRO A 142 -1.24 16.86 -20.31
C PRO A 142 -1.59 16.73 -21.79
N MET A 143 -0.84 15.92 -22.53
CA MET A 143 -1.05 15.72 -23.97
C MET A 143 -1.33 14.26 -24.31
N MET A 144 -0.51 13.34 -23.81
CA MET A 144 -0.61 11.92 -24.09
C MET A 144 -0.12 11.08 -22.93
N ALA A 145 -0.52 9.82 -22.91
CA ALA A 145 -0.10 8.86 -21.90
C ALA A 145 0.00 7.44 -22.47
N VAL A 146 0.77 6.60 -21.77
CA VAL A 146 0.79 5.15 -21.97
C VAL A 146 0.48 4.44 -20.66
N SER A 147 -0.35 3.40 -20.70
CA SER A 147 -0.73 2.65 -19.49
C SER A 147 0.38 1.70 -19.04
N VAL A 148 0.59 1.59 -17.73
CA VAL A 148 1.47 0.60 -17.11
C VAL A 148 0.63 -0.26 -16.19
N LEU A 149 0.57 -1.58 -16.46
CA LEU A 149 -0.31 -2.49 -15.75
C LEU A 149 0.41 -3.78 -15.30
N GLY A 150 0.53 -3.98 -14.00
CA GLY A 150 0.75 -5.29 -13.38
C GLY A 150 -0.60 -5.90 -12.99
N PHE A 151 -0.90 -7.11 -13.47
CA PHE A 151 -2.21 -7.71 -13.19
C PHE A 151 -2.12 -9.23 -12.96
N PRO A 152 -2.80 -9.77 -11.93
CA PRO A 152 -2.85 -11.20 -11.67
C PRO A 152 -3.90 -11.88 -12.56
N VAL A 153 -3.55 -12.11 -13.83
CA VAL A 153 -4.44 -12.64 -14.91
C VAL A 153 -5.08 -14.01 -14.64
N ARG A 154 -4.84 -14.60 -13.46
CA ARG A 154 -5.38 -15.90 -13.02
C ARG A 154 -6.15 -15.85 -11.70
N LYS A 155 -6.05 -14.76 -10.95
CA LYS A 155 -6.72 -14.59 -9.66
C LYS A 155 -7.89 -13.61 -9.73
N VAL A 156 -7.93 -12.79 -10.79
CA VAL A 156 -8.90 -11.70 -10.93
C VAL A 156 -9.60 -11.82 -12.28
N PRO A 157 -10.93 -11.59 -12.36
CA PRO A 157 -11.67 -11.62 -13.61
C PRO A 157 -11.11 -10.65 -14.67
N ASP A 158 -11.06 -11.07 -15.92
CA ASP A 158 -10.59 -10.25 -17.05
C ASP A 158 -11.39 -8.93 -17.19
N LYS A 159 -12.68 -8.95 -16.82
CA LYS A 159 -13.55 -7.76 -16.83
C LYS A 159 -12.99 -6.64 -15.95
N THR A 160 -12.34 -6.98 -14.83
CA THR A 160 -11.73 -6.01 -13.92
C THR A 160 -10.63 -5.21 -14.61
N MET A 161 -9.78 -5.86 -15.41
CA MET A 161 -8.75 -5.16 -16.20
C MET A 161 -9.39 -4.18 -17.19
N LYS A 162 -10.45 -4.63 -17.89
CA LYS A 162 -11.19 -3.78 -18.83
C LYS A 162 -11.78 -2.56 -18.13
N GLU A 163 -12.37 -2.74 -16.96
CA GLU A 163 -12.98 -1.65 -16.18
C GLU A 163 -11.93 -0.63 -15.70
N ILE A 164 -10.79 -1.09 -15.17
CA ILE A 164 -9.66 -0.22 -14.80
C ILE A 164 -9.20 0.62 -16.00
N LEU A 165 -8.95 -0.01 -17.14
CA LEU A 165 -8.51 0.71 -18.33
C LEU A 165 -9.59 1.66 -18.86
N SER A 166 -10.86 1.28 -18.80
CA SER A 166 -11.98 2.13 -19.25
C SER A 166 -12.09 3.39 -18.39
N GLY A 167 -12.04 3.24 -17.06
CA GLY A 167 -12.06 4.40 -16.15
C GLY A 167 -10.85 5.30 -16.32
N GLY A 168 -9.67 4.73 -16.55
CA GLY A 168 -8.46 5.49 -16.87
C GLY A 168 -8.56 6.29 -18.17
N ILE A 169 -9.09 5.67 -19.23
CA ILE A 169 -9.34 6.34 -20.52
C ILE A 169 -10.30 7.52 -20.35
N ASP A 170 -11.43 7.32 -19.68
CA ASP A 170 -12.43 8.37 -19.52
C ASP A 170 -11.89 9.56 -18.71
N LYS A 171 -11.08 9.28 -17.68
CA LYS A 171 -10.42 10.34 -16.90
C LYS A 171 -9.31 11.05 -17.68
N MET A 172 -8.54 10.34 -18.49
CA MET A 172 -7.51 10.94 -19.35
C MET A 172 -8.15 11.84 -20.43
N ASN A 173 -9.29 11.41 -21.00
CA ASN A 173 -10.09 12.21 -21.92
C ASN A 173 -10.59 13.51 -21.25
N GLU A 174 -11.07 13.45 -20.00
CA GLU A 174 -11.42 14.64 -19.20
C GLU A 174 -10.22 15.59 -18.99
N ALA A 175 -9.03 15.02 -18.77
CA ALA A 175 -7.79 15.80 -18.68
C ALA A 175 -7.44 16.49 -20.00
N GLY A 176 -7.90 15.95 -21.13
CA GLY A 176 -7.59 16.43 -22.48
C GLY A 176 -6.39 15.71 -23.10
N ALA A 177 -6.04 14.53 -22.60
CA ALA A 177 -4.93 13.72 -23.08
C ALA A 177 -5.42 12.38 -23.65
N ALA A 178 -4.67 11.82 -24.60
CA ALA A 178 -4.98 10.52 -25.20
C ALA A 178 -4.09 9.41 -24.63
N ILE A 179 -4.68 8.26 -24.32
CA ILE A 179 -3.90 7.04 -24.06
C ILE A 179 -3.56 6.40 -25.41
N ILE A 180 -2.27 6.39 -25.76
CA ILE A 180 -1.77 5.99 -27.09
C ILE A 180 -1.07 4.62 -27.09
N GLY A 181 -1.21 3.86 -26.02
CA GLY A 181 -0.61 2.53 -25.89
C GLY A 181 -0.37 2.17 -24.43
N GLY A 182 0.47 1.16 -24.22
CA GLY A 182 0.82 0.73 -22.88
C GLY A 182 1.60 -0.57 -22.83
N HIS A 183 1.96 -0.96 -21.62
CA HIS A 183 2.60 -2.22 -21.33
C HIS A 183 1.91 -2.93 -20.17
N SER A 184 1.72 -4.23 -20.30
CA SER A 184 1.11 -5.07 -19.27
C SER A 184 2.01 -6.25 -18.92
N ILE A 185 2.18 -6.51 -17.62
CA ILE A 185 2.92 -7.64 -17.08
C ILE A 185 2.00 -8.49 -16.19
N ASN A 186 2.19 -9.80 -16.23
CA ASN A 186 1.54 -10.69 -15.26
C ASN A 186 2.24 -10.51 -13.90
N ASP A 187 1.47 -10.18 -12.88
CA ASP A 187 1.97 -9.83 -11.54
C ASP A 187 1.15 -10.55 -10.46
N SER A 188 1.70 -10.70 -9.25
CA SER A 188 0.97 -11.26 -8.10
C SER A 188 -0.10 -10.31 -7.54
N GLU A 189 0.11 -8.99 -7.70
CA GLU A 189 -0.80 -7.93 -7.24
C GLU A 189 -1.17 -6.98 -8.38
N ILE A 190 -2.32 -6.31 -8.24
CA ILE A 190 -2.75 -5.28 -9.20
C ILE A 190 -1.91 -4.02 -8.98
N LYS A 191 -1.25 -3.56 -10.04
CA LYS A 191 -0.52 -2.29 -10.11
C LYS A 191 -0.99 -1.58 -11.36
N ALA A 192 -1.57 -0.40 -11.25
CA ALA A 192 -2.05 0.35 -12.41
C ALA A 192 -1.61 1.80 -12.33
N GLY A 193 -1.37 2.40 -13.49
CA GLY A 193 -0.91 3.76 -13.60
C GLY A 193 -0.59 4.13 -15.04
N PHE A 194 -0.08 5.33 -15.22
CA PHE A 194 0.22 5.88 -16.54
C PHE A 194 1.55 6.64 -16.51
N ALA A 195 2.33 6.48 -17.58
CA ALA A 195 3.38 7.44 -17.90
C ALA A 195 2.75 8.54 -18.75
N VAL A 196 2.88 9.79 -18.31
CA VAL A 196 2.19 10.94 -18.90
C VAL A 196 3.22 11.94 -19.43
N THR A 197 2.97 12.41 -20.65
CA THR A 197 3.72 13.49 -21.27
C THR A 197 2.83 14.72 -21.36
N GLY A 198 3.32 15.83 -20.81
CA GLY A 198 2.74 17.15 -20.90
C GLY A 198 3.64 18.14 -21.62
N ILE A 199 3.11 19.34 -21.85
CA ILE A 199 3.81 20.43 -22.51
C ILE A 199 3.58 21.74 -21.75
N ILE A 200 4.60 22.61 -21.74
CA ILE A 200 4.54 23.91 -21.10
C ILE A 200 5.43 24.92 -21.83
N ASP A 201 5.09 26.21 -21.75
CA ASP A 201 6.01 27.29 -22.12
C ASP A 201 7.06 27.44 -20.99
N LYS A 202 8.34 27.56 -21.33
CA LYS A 202 9.44 27.51 -20.34
C LYS A 202 9.35 28.58 -19.24
N ASP A 203 8.78 29.74 -19.57
CA ASP A 203 8.62 30.88 -18.66
C ASP A 203 7.49 30.70 -17.64
N LYS A 204 6.67 29.65 -17.79
CA LYS A 204 5.52 29.35 -16.93
C LYS A 204 5.71 28.15 -16.03
N ILE A 205 6.89 27.52 -16.05
CA ILE A 205 7.21 26.37 -15.21
C ILE A 205 7.10 26.80 -13.75
N VAL A 206 6.30 26.05 -12.98
CA VAL A 206 6.23 26.15 -11.53
C VAL A 206 6.97 24.95 -10.96
N THR A 207 7.88 25.18 -10.02
CA THR A 207 8.61 24.12 -9.32
C THR A 207 8.24 24.10 -7.84
N ASN A 208 8.71 23.11 -7.10
CA ASN A 208 8.56 23.06 -5.64
C ASN A 208 9.54 24.00 -4.89
N ALA A 209 10.45 24.68 -5.60
CA ALA A 209 11.62 25.37 -5.04
C ALA A 209 11.59 26.91 -5.14
N GLY A 210 10.40 27.52 -5.06
CA GLY A 210 10.23 28.96 -5.27
C GLY A 210 9.49 29.72 -4.18
N ALA A 211 9.13 29.08 -3.07
CA ALA A 211 8.33 29.69 -2.00
C ALA A 211 9.09 30.85 -1.34
N ARG A 212 8.37 31.91 -0.94
CA ARG A 212 9.00 33.17 -0.48
C ARG A 212 8.41 33.66 0.83
N PRO A 213 9.20 34.33 1.70
CA PRO A 213 8.65 35.06 2.84
C PRO A 213 7.52 36.02 2.41
N GLY A 214 6.39 35.99 3.12
CA GLY A 214 5.19 36.75 2.77
C GLY A 214 4.20 36.01 1.87
N ASP A 215 4.52 34.78 1.46
CA ASP A 215 3.54 33.89 0.83
C ASP A 215 2.64 33.22 1.87
N VAL A 216 1.45 32.83 1.42
CA VAL A 216 0.55 31.91 2.09
C VAL A 216 0.48 30.58 1.34
N LEU A 217 0.12 29.53 2.06
CA LEU A 217 -0.03 28.17 1.53
C LEU A 217 -1.49 27.85 1.31
N VAL A 218 -1.84 27.45 0.09
CA VAL A 218 -3.18 27.01 -0.28
C VAL A 218 -3.17 25.53 -0.60
N LEU A 219 -4.00 24.76 0.12
CA LEU A 219 -4.25 23.35 -0.17
C LEU A 219 -5.58 23.20 -0.90
N THR A 220 -5.60 22.47 -2.01
CA THR A 220 -6.76 22.45 -2.93
C THR A 220 -7.69 21.25 -2.79
N LYS A 221 -7.28 20.20 -2.07
CA LYS A 221 -8.12 19.05 -1.72
C LYS A 221 -7.99 18.70 -0.24
N PRO A 222 -9.03 18.11 0.37
CA PRO A 222 -8.98 17.70 1.75
C PRO A 222 -8.05 16.49 1.96
N LEU A 223 -7.48 16.37 3.16
CA LEU A 223 -6.68 15.21 3.58
C LEU A 223 -7.56 14.06 4.11
N GLY A 224 -6.97 12.87 4.13
CA GLY A 224 -7.48 11.69 4.83
C GLY A 224 -7.80 10.49 3.93
N THR A 225 -7.35 10.49 2.67
CA THR A 225 -7.67 9.39 1.76
C THR A 225 -7.05 8.06 2.22
N GLY A 226 -5.85 8.09 2.82
CA GLY A 226 -5.16 6.89 3.29
C GLY A 226 -5.84 6.30 4.53
N ILE A 227 -6.22 7.17 5.47
CA ILE A 227 -7.04 6.79 6.65
C ILE A 227 -8.34 6.13 6.22
N ILE A 228 -9.06 6.73 5.27
CA ILE A 228 -10.35 6.19 4.80
C ILE A 228 -10.17 4.87 4.05
N ALA A 229 -9.12 4.76 3.22
CA ALA A 229 -8.80 3.51 2.53
C ALA A 229 -8.52 2.38 3.52
N PHE A 230 -7.71 2.66 4.55
CA PHE A 230 -7.42 1.69 5.61
C PHE A 230 -8.66 1.32 6.43
N ALA A 231 -9.46 2.32 6.83
CA ALA A 231 -10.74 2.10 7.49
C ALA A 231 -11.68 1.22 6.65
N SER A 232 -11.68 1.38 5.32
CA SER A 232 -12.44 0.54 4.39
C SER A 232 -11.91 -0.89 4.35
N GLN A 233 -10.59 -1.09 4.28
CA GLN A 233 -9.95 -2.41 4.28
C GLN A 233 -10.33 -3.24 5.51
N ILE A 234 -10.48 -2.60 6.68
CA ILE A 234 -10.87 -3.27 7.93
C ILE A 234 -12.39 -3.24 8.19
N GLY A 235 -13.20 -2.78 7.24
CA GLY A 235 -14.67 -2.75 7.34
C GLY A 235 -15.23 -1.75 8.37
N ARG A 236 -14.51 -0.65 8.63
CA ARG A 236 -14.89 0.41 9.59
C ARG A 236 -15.21 1.76 8.96
N ALA A 237 -14.98 1.94 7.66
CA ALA A 237 -15.34 3.17 6.97
C ALA A 237 -16.85 3.24 6.72
N ASP A 238 -17.44 4.41 6.99
CA ASP A 238 -18.80 4.73 6.59
C ASP A 238 -18.89 5.07 5.09
N ALA A 239 -20.06 4.85 4.49
CA ALA A 239 -20.26 5.03 3.06
C ALA A 239 -20.04 6.48 2.59
N ARG A 240 -20.34 7.48 3.44
CA ARG A 240 -20.16 8.90 3.11
C ARG A 240 -18.68 9.25 3.04
N SER A 241 -17.87 8.73 3.95
CA SER A 241 -16.40 8.87 3.89
C SER A 241 -15.82 8.23 2.64
N VAL A 242 -16.24 7.01 2.31
CA VAL A 242 -15.75 6.29 1.11
C VAL A 242 -16.12 7.05 -0.17
N GLU A 243 -17.36 7.48 -0.32
CA GLU A 243 -17.83 8.26 -1.48
C GLU A 243 -17.09 9.60 -1.60
N ALA A 244 -16.95 10.34 -0.49
CA ALA A 244 -16.22 11.61 -0.48
C ALA A 244 -14.74 11.44 -0.86
N SER A 245 -14.10 10.37 -0.36
CA SER A 245 -12.72 10.03 -0.69
C SER A 245 -12.58 9.69 -2.18
N ALA A 246 -13.43 8.80 -2.72
CA ALA A 246 -13.43 8.46 -4.14
C ALA A 246 -13.66 9.67 -5.05
N LYS A 247 -14.60 10.55 -4.69
CA LYS A 247 -14.84 11.81 -5.42
C LYS A 247 -13.61 12.74 -5.39
N SER A 248 -12.96 12.88 -4.23
CA SER A 248 -11.74 13.68 -4.10
C SER A 248 -10.61 13.12 -4.98
N MET A 249 -10.37 11.81 -4.90
CA MET A 249 -9.31 11.11 -5.64
C MET A 249 -9.54 11.07 -7.16
N THR A 250 -10.79 11.14 -7.63
CA THR A 250 -11.10 11.17 -9.07
C THR A 250 -11.18 12.59 -9.65
N THR A 251 -11.12 13.63 -8.82
CA THR A 251 -11.13 15.03 -9.27
C THR A 251 -9.77 15.44 -9.80
N LEU A 252 -9.70 15.99 -11.02
CA LEU A 252 -8.44 16.47 -11.60
C LEU A 252 -7.95 17.77 -10.96
N ASN A 253 -6.63 17.92 -10.80
CA ASN A 253 -5.98 19.17 -10.38
C ASN A 253 -5.95 20.26 -11.49
N LYS A 254 -6.59 20.01 -12.63
CA LYS A 254 -6.61 20.86 -13.84
C LYS A 254 -6.94 22.33 -13.57
N LYS A 255 -8.04 22.59 -12.85
CA LYS A 255 -8.50 23.97 -12.57
C LYS A 255 -7.58 24.70 -11.60
N ALA A 256 -7.08 23.99 -10.59
CA ALA A 256 -6.11 24.52 -9.64
C ALA A 256 -4.81 24.93 -10.35
N SER A 257 -4.28 24.06 -11.20
CA SER A 257 -3.07 24.31 -12.00
C SER A 257 -3.23 25.52 -12.95
N GLN A 258 -4.32 25.59 -13.70
CA GLN A 258 -4.57 26.72 -14.60
C GLN A 258 -4.65 28.06 -13.84
N LEU A 259 -5.28 28.07 -12.67
CA LEU A 259 -5.41 29.27 -11.85
C LEU A 259 -4.10 29.63 -11.16
N MET A 260 -3.32 28.67 -10.67
CA MET A 260 -2.06 28.97 -9.98
C MET A 260 -1.05 29.65 -10.93
N VAL A 261 -0.98 29.20 -12.19
CA VAL A 261 -0.14 29.83 -13.21
C VAL A 261 -0.65 31.25 -13.51
N LYS A 262 -1.97 31.43 -13.66
CA LYS A 262 -2.57 32.74 -13.92
C LYS A 262 -2.31 33.75 -12.80
N PHE A 263 -2.35 33.30 -11.56
CA PHE A 263 -2.14 34.14 -10.37
C PHE A 263 -0.66 34.29 -10.01
N GLY A 264 0.26 33.65 -10.74
CA GLY A 264 1.70 33.77 -10.51
C GLY A 264 2.15 33.12 -9.20
N ALA A 265 1.70 31.88 -8.95
CA ALA A 265 2.20 31.07 -7.84
C ALA A 265 3.72 31.01 -7.85
N HIS A 266 4.33 31.10 -6.68
CA HIS A 266 5.79 31.09 -6.53
C HIS A 266 6.34 29.67 -6.43
N ALA A 267 5.58 28.74 -5.85
CA ALA A 267 5.91 27.31 -5.83
C ALA A 267 4.64 26.46 -5.80
N CYS A 268 4.76 25.22 -6.28
CA CYS A 268 3.70 24.23 -6.22
C CYS A 268 4.30 22.83 -6.11
N THR A 269 3.57 21.94 -5.43
CA THR A 269 3.70 20.48 -5.51
C THR A 269 2.31 19.88 -5.34
N ASP A 270 2.14 18.57 -5.52
CA ASP A 270 0.90 17.88 -5.19
C ASP A 270 1.07 16.96 -3.97
N VAL A 271 0.08 17.00 -3.07
CA VAL A 271 0.14 16.22 -1.84
C VAL A 271 -0.25 14.79 -2.15
N THR A 272 0.73 13.88 -2.19
CA THR A 272 0.53 12.46 -2.51
C THR A 272 1.04 11.51 -1.40
N GLY A 273 1.82 10.48 -1.75
CA GLY A 273 2.22 9.39 -0.87
C GLY A 273 3.06 9.81 0.34
N PHE A 274 3.83 10.89 0.20
CA PHE A 274 4.69 11.43 1.26
C PHE A 274 3.96 12.36 2.23
N SER A 275 2.63 12.44 2.15
CA SER A 275 1.76 13.26 3.00
C SER A 275 1.94 14.76 2.84
N LEU A 276 1.11 15.54 3.55
CA LEU A 276 1.26 16.99 3.58
C LEU A 276 2.62 17.38 4.17
N MET A 277 3.05 16.73 5.25
CA MET A 277 4.28 17.10 5.95
C MET A 277 5.54 16.78 5.14
N GLY A 278 5.57 15.65 4.44
CA GLY A 278 6.73 15.31 3.59
C GLY A 278 6.88 16.29 2.42
N HIS A 279 5.78 16.52 1.68
CA HIS A 279 5.78 17.44 0.55
C HIS A 279 6.04 18.90 0.95
N LEU A 280 5.45 19.35 2.05
CA LEU A 280 5.70 20.70 2.56
C LEU A 280 7.12 20.88 3.09
N SER A 281 7.68 19.87 3.76
CA SER A 281 9.07 19.91 4.22
C SER A 281 10.05 20.02 3.06
N GLU A 282 9.80 19.29 1.97
CA GLU A 282 10.63 19.37 0.76
C GLU A 282 10.54 20.76 0.11
N MET A 283 9.33 21.30 -0.04
CA MET A 283 9.13 22.66 -0.57
C MET A 283 9.86 23.70 0.29
N ALA A 284 9.77 23.59 1.61
CA ALA A 284 10.42 24.50 2.55
C ALA A 284 11.94 24.42 2.46
N LEU A 285 12.49 23.20 2.41
CA LEU A 285 13.92 22.94 2.27
C LEU A 285 14.47 23.46 0.94
N SER A 286 13.83 23.11 -0.17
CA SER A 286 14.23 23.51 -1.52
C SER A 286 14.13 25.02 -1.74
N SER A 287 13.22 25.69 -1.04
CA SER A 287 13.06 27.14 -1.10
C SER A 287 13.89 27.91 -0.07
N GLY A 288 14.53 27.23 0.89
CA GLY A 288 15.32 27.86 1.97
C GLY A 288 14.47 28.72 2.91
N VAL A 289 13.27 28.25 3.25
CA VAL A 289 12.28 28.97 4.08
C VAL A 289 11.78 28.10 5.23
N ASP A 290 11.23 28.74 6.25
CA ASP A 290 10.44 28.08 7.30
C ASP A 290 8.95 28.37 7.12
N VAL A 291 8.13 27.48 7.63
CA VAL A 291 6.67 27.45 7.40
C VAL A 291 5.93 27.36 8.72
N GLU A 292 4.79 28.06 8.79
CA GLU A 292 3.79 27.92 9.85
C GLU A 292 2.48 27.43 9.24
N VAL A 293 1.96 26.33 9.76
CA VAL A 293 0.70 25.70 9.35
C VAL A 293 -0.31 25.83 10.49
N ILE A 294 -1.53 26.25 10.18
CA ILE A 294 -2.64 26.27 11.13
C ILE A 294 -3.44 24.99 10.95
N TRP A 295 -3.33 24.07 11.91
CA TRP A 295 -3.94 22.73 11.83
C TRP A 295 -5.46 22.80 11.63
N ASP A 296 -6.12 23.75 12.29
CA ASP A 296 -7.58 23.94 12.23
C ASP A 296 -8.10 24.37 10.86
N ASP A 297 -7.24 24.92 10.00
CA ASP A 297 -7.59 25.39 8.66
C ASP A 297 -7.39 24.32 7.57
N ILE A 298 -6.72 23.20 7.89
CA ILE A 298 -6.46 22.12 6.93
C ILE A 298 -7.78 21.42 6.55
N PRO A 299 -8.23 21.43 5.29
CA PRO A 299 -9.45 20.74 4.90
C PRO A 299 -9.30 19.22 5.12
N LEU A 300 -10.30 18.60 5.76
CA LEU A 300 -10.32 17.16 6.03
C LEU A 300 -11.55 16.48 5.40
N LEU A 301 -11.38 15.24 4.96
CA LEU A 301 -12.49 14.43 4.49
C LEU A 301 -13.43 14.06 5.65
N PRO A 302 -14.73 13.84 5.38
CA PRO A 302 -15.67 13.39 6.40
C PRO A 302 -15.18 12.13 7.11
N GLY A 303 -15.33 12.07 8.43
CA GLY A 303 -14.98 10.91 9.27
C GLY A 303 -13.53 10.84 9.72
N VAL A 304 -12.59 11.52 9.05
CA VAL A 304 -11.14 11.44 9.33
C VAL A 304 -10.79 11.70 10.80
N LEU A 305 -11.36 12.76 11.40
CA LEU A 305 -11.13 13.07 12.81
C LEU A 305 -11.57 11.94 13.74
N ASN A 306 -12.70 11.29 13.44
CA ASN A 306 -13.22 10.20 14.27
C ASN A 306 -12.38 8.92 14.09
N TYR A 307 -11.91 8.65 12.86
CA TYR A 307 -11.03 7.51 12.59
C TYR A 307 -9.69 7.67 13.30
N ALA A 308 -9.09 8.87 13.23
CA ALA A 308 -7.86 9.18 13.94
C ALA A 308 -8.04 9.08 15.46
N ALA A 309 -9.12 9.65 16.02
CA ALA A 309 -9.43 9.54 17.45
C ALA A 309 -9.69 8.10 17.93
N ALA A 310 -10.09 7.20 17.02
CA ALA A 310 -10.26 5.78 17.28
C ALA A 310 -9.00 4.94 16.99
N GLY A 311 -7.86 5.56 16.70
CA GLY A 311 -6.59 4.89 16.39
C GLY A 311 -6.57 4.16 15.04
N ILE A 312 -7.49 4.47 14.13
CA ILE A 312 -7.52 3.89 12.77
C ILE A 312 -6.56 4.68 11.89
N LEU A 313 -5.27 4.37 12.04
CA LEU A 313 -4.17 5.05 11.36
C LEU A 313 -3.36 4.05 10.52
N PRO A 314 -3.14 4.30 9.22
CA PRO A 314 -2.33 3.43 8.37
C PRO A 314 -0.85 3.53 8.72
N GLY A 315 -0.13 2.39 8.72
CA GLY A 315 1.32 2.35 9.00
C GLY A 315 2.22 3.10 7.99
N ALA A 316 1.65 3.68 6.92
CA ALA A 316 2.38 4.60 6.06
C ALA A 316 2.75 5.92 6.76
N MET A 317 1.97 6.32 7.76
CA MET A 317 2.23 7.53 8.55
C MET A 317 3.55 7.45 9.29
N GLU A 318 3.87 6.31 9.89
CA GLU A 318 5.12 6.11 10.62
C GLU A 318 6.33 6.28 9.70
N ARG A 319 6.27 5.75 8.47
CA ARG A 319 7.33 5.96 7.47
C ARG A 319 7.47 7.43 7.08
N ASN A 320 6.35 8.13 6.89
CA ASN A 320 6.38 9.55 6.58
C ASN A 320 6.94 10.37 7.76
N LYS A 321 6.65 10.00 9.02
CA LYS A 321 7.26 10.59 10.21
C LYS A 321 8.76 10.34 10.28
N GLU A 322 9.22 9.11 10.01
CA GLU A 322 10.65 8.78 9.95
C GLU A 322 11.38 9.65 8.91
N SER A 323 10.77 9.90 7.76
CA SER A 323 11.35 10.68 6.66
C SER A 323 11.42 12.20 6.91
N CYS A 324 10.46 12.80 7.61
CA CYS A 324 10.38 14.27 7.75
C CYS A 324 10.16 14.82 9.17
N GLY A 325 9.88 13.96 10.16
CA GLY A 325 9.48 14.35 11.50
C GLY A 325 10.47 15.24 12.25
N GLU A 326 11.78 15.10 12.00
CA GLU A 326 12.82 15.95 12.60
C GLU A 326 12.67 17.44 12.25
N ARG A 327 11.95 17.77 11.17
CA ARG A 327 11.70 19.16 10.73
C ARG A 327 10.35 19.68 11.19
N ILE A 328 9.52 18.84 11.80
CA ILE A 328 8.15 19.18 12.18
C ILE A 328 8.11 19.49 13.68
N ILE A 329 7.64 20.69 14.02
CA ILE A 329 7.42 21.12 15.40
C ILE A 329 5.93 21.36 15.58
N ALA A 330 5.24 20.45 16.27
CA ALA A 330 3.82 20.60 16.57
C ALA A 330 3.59 21.27 17.92
N ALA A 331 2.52 22.06 18.02
CA ALA A 331 2.10 22.67 19.28
C ALA A 331 1.66 21.61 20.30
N ASP A 332 2.10 21.74 21.56
CA ASP A 332 1.79 20.81 22.66
C ASP A 332 0.28 20.64 22.92
N ALA A 333 -0.53 21.62 22.51
CA ALA A 333 -1.98 21.59 22.66
C ALA A 333 -2.67 20.59 21.69
N LEU A 334 -1.99 20.14 20.64
CA LEU A 334 -2.53 19.17 19.69
C LEU A 334 -2.21 17.74 20.15
N PRO A 335 -3.22 16.87 20.26
CA PRO A 335 -2.97 15.45 20.49
C PRO A 335 -2.14 14.84 19.35
N PRO A 336 -1.23 13.89 19.62
CA PRO A 336 -0.39 13.27 18.59
C PRO A 336 -1.19 12.72 17.41
N GLU A 337 -2.31 12.06 17.65
CA GLU A 337 -3.16 11.45 16.62
C GLU A 337 -3.78 12.49 15.67
N MET A 338 -3.93 13.74 16.13
CA MET A 338 -4.41 14.85 15.29
C MET A 338 -3.32 15.38 14.38
N VAL A 339 -2.07 15.43 14.88
CA VAL A 339 -0.90 15.76 14.08
C VAL A 339 -0.62 14.66 13.05
N ASP A 340 -0.86 13.39 13.40
CA ASP A 340 -0.68 12.22 12.55
C ASP A 340 -1.47 12.26 11.24
N ILE A 341 -2.62 12.94 11.23
CA ILE A 341 -3.41 13.18 10.00
C ILE A 341 -2.57 13.88 8.93
N CYS A 342 -1.66 14.77 9.33
CA CYS A 342 -0.78 15.49 8.40
C CYS A 342 0.30 14.59 7.78
N TYR A 343 0.52 13.39 8.34
CA TYR A 343 1.40 12.35 7.82
C TYR A 343 0.66 11.28 7.00
N ASP A 344 -0.67 11.39 6.85
CA ASP A 344 -1.45 10.46 6.04
C ASP A 344 -1.02 10.51 4.56
N ALA A 345 -0.80 9.34 3.97
CA ALA A 345 -0.49 9.21 2.54
C ALA A 345 -1.74 9.54 1.72
N GLN A 346 -1.68 10.61 0.93
CA GLN A 346 -2.79 11.02 0.08
C GLN A 346 -2.68 10.32 -1.28
N THR A 347 -3.72 9.63 -1.72
CA THR A 347 -3.80 9.11 -3.09
C THR A 347 -4.51 10.15 -3.95
N SER A 348 -3.90 10.60 -5.05
CA SER A 348 -4.43 11.69 -5.89
C SER A 348 -4.91 12.90 -5.07
N GLY A 349 -4.07 13.41 -4.18
CA GLY A 349 -4.38 14.59 -3.38
C GLY A 349 -4.40 15.88 -4.18
N GLY A 350 -4.46 17.00 -3.47
CA GLY A 350 -4.55 18.33 -4.07
C GLY A 350 -3.19 18.95 -4.28
N LEU A 351 -3.14 19.99 -5.10
CA LEU A 351 -2.01 20.90 -5.15
C LEU A 351 -1.85 21.65 -3.82
N LEU A 352 -0.60 21.79 -3.39
CA LEU A 352 -0.12 22.66 -2.33
C LEU A 352 0.64 23.82 -2.97
N ILE A 353 0.11 25.03 -2.83
CA ILE A 353 0.51 26.19 -3.63
C ILE A 353 1.00 27.30 -2.72
N SER A 354 2.22 27.80 -2.97
CA SER A 354 2.75 29.01 -2.35
C SER A 354 2.42 30.22 -3.22
N ILE A 355 1.70 31.18 -2.67
CA ILE A 355 1.25 32.38 -3.39
C ILE A 355 1.33 33.61 -2.49
N ARG A 356 1.54 34.79 -3.09
CA ARG A 356 1.56 36.06 -2.38
C ARG A 356 0.29 36.27 -1.55
N GLN A 357 0.45 36.70 -0.30
CA GLN A 357 -0.66 36.92 0.62
C GLN A 357 -1.75 37.87 0.08
N SER A 358 -1.39 38.92 -0.67
CA SER A 358 -2.36 39.87 -1.24
C SER A 358 -3.32 39.23 -2.25
N ASP A 359 -2.89 38.17 -2.91
CA ASP A 359 -3.62 37.55 -4.03
C ASP A 359 -4.44 36.34 -3.56
N ALA A 360 -4.20 35.87 -2.34
CA ALA A 360 -4.75 34.64 -1.79
C ALA A 360 -6.29 34.61 -1.74
N ALA A 361 -6.92 35.72 -1.30
CA ALA A 361 -8.38 35.77 -1.18
C ALA A 361 -9.07 35.64 -2.54
N ASP A 362 -8.58 36.37 -3.55
CA ASP A 362 -9.10 36.29 -4.92
C ASP A 362 -8.79 34.96 -5.58
N PHE A 363 -7.63 34.37 -5.29
CA PHE A 363 -7.24 33.06 -5.77
C PHE A 363 -8.15 31.96 -5.23
N VAL A 364 -8.37 31.91 -3.91
CA VAL A 364 -9.28 30.93 -3.26
C VAL A 364 -10.71 31.11 -3.77
N LYS A 365 -11.18 32.34 -3.90
CA LYS A 365 -12.50 32.62 -4.50
C LYS A 365 -12.59 32.11 -5.94
N ALA A 366 -11.54 32.30 -6.75
CA ALA A 366 -11.51 31.79 -8.12
C ALA A 366 -11.52 30.26 -8.17
N LEU A 367 -10.80 29.59 -7.25
CA LEU A 367 -10.82 28.14 -7.09
C LEU A 367 -12.23 27.63 -6.77
N HIS A 368 -12.89 28.24 -5.77
CA HIS A 368 -14.26 27.88 -5.37
C HIS A 368 -15.26 28.06 -6.52
N ASN A 369 -15.18 29.20 -7.23
CA ASN A 369 -16.03 29.47 -8.40
C ASN A 369 -15.82 28.50 -9.56
N ASN A 370 -14.68 27.80 -9.60
CA ASN A 370 -14.37 26.79 -10.62
C ASN A 370 -14.53 25.34 -10.08
N GLY A 371 -15.24 25.16 -8.97
CA GLY A 371 -15.60 23.85 -8.42
C GLY A 371 -14.55 23.22 -7.49
N VAL A 372 -13.46 23.92 -7.16
CA VAL A 372 -12.45 23.47 -6.20
C VAL A 372 -12.82 23.96 -4.80
N SER A 373 -13.99 23.54 -4.31
CA SER A 373 -14.62 24.11 -3.11
C SER A 373 -13.90 23.83 -1.79
N ALA A 374 -13.01 22.83 -1.75
CA ALA A 374 -12.23 22.48 -0.57
C ALA A 374 -10.96 23.33 -0.43
N ALA A 375 -10.65 24.20 -1.39
CA ALA A 375 -9.45 25.01 -1.34
C ALA A 375 -9.44 25.92 -0.11
N ALA A 376 -8.36 25.89 0.66
CA ALA A 376 -8.20 26.69 1.87
C ALA A 376 -6.77 27.18 2.01
N VAL A 377 -6.62 28.38 2.58
CA VAL A 377 -5.31 28.83 3.10
C VAL A 377 -5.06 28.05 4.39
N ILE A 378 -3.95 27.33 4.46
CA ILE A 378 -3.62 26.45 5.60
C ILE A 378 -2.42 26.93 6.41
N GLY A 379 -1.76 28.00 5.98
CA GLY A 379 -0.52 28.44 6.59
C GLY A 379 0.17 29.55 5.82
N ARG A 380 1.39 29.89 6.25
CA ARG A 380 2.23 30.93 5.67
C ARG A 380 3.70 30.58 5.70
N ILE A 381 4.46 31.20 4.81
CA ILE A 381 5.91 31.17 4.85
C ILE A 381 6.37 32.23 5.87
N SER A 382 6.92 31.79 6.99
CA SER A 382 7.23 32.65 8.14
C SER A 382 8.49 33.50 7.92
N GLY A 383 9.43 33.00 7.13
CA GLY A 383 10.70 33.67 6.84
C GLY A 383 11.68 32.78 6.10
N LYS A 384 12.89 33.28 5.87
CA LYS A 384 14.03 32.45 5.44
C LYS A 384 14.38 31.49 6.57
N GLY A 385 14.80 30.27 6.23
CA GLY A 385 15.03 29.22 7.21
C GLY A 385 15.69 27.99 6.65
N SER A 386 15.64 26.90 7.42
CA SER A 386 16.28 25.62 7.09
C SER A 386 15.27 24.54 6.67
N GLY A 387 14.02 24.91 6.42
CA GLY A 387 12.95 23.97 6.08
C GLY A 387 12.17 23.46 7.29
N LEU A 388 12.10 24.24 8.38
CA LEU A 388 11.28 23.88 9.54
C LEU A 388 9.80 24.15 9.27
N VAL A 389 8.95 23.22 9.71
CA VAL A 389 7.49 23.34 9.63
C VAL A 389 6.93 23.36 11.05
N ARG A 390 6.32 24.48 11.43
CA ARG A 390 5.61 24.63 12.71
C ARG A 390 4.14 24.37 12.49
N VAL A 391 3.55 23.46 13.26
CA VAL A 391 2.13 23.14 13.23
C VAL A 391 1.48 23.74 14.47
N GLU A 392 0.77 24.84 14.26
CA GLU A 392 0.06 25.58 15.30
C GLU A 392 -1.42 25.23 15.30
N THR A 393 -2.11 25.54 16.40
CA THR A 393 -3.57 25.45 16.49
C THR A 393 -4.18 26.76 16.95
N SER A 394 -5.27 27.15 16.29
CA SER A 394 -6.16 28.22 16.72
C SER A 394 -7.17 27.77 17.78
N GLY A 395 -7.31 26.46 18.01
CA GLY A 395 -8.32 25.87 18.89
C GLY A 395 -9.75 25.96 18.36
N SER A 396 -9.93 26.34 17.09
CA SER A 396 -11.25 26.55 16.49
C SER A 396 -11.91 25.24 16.02
N ARG A 397 -11.12 24.21 15.70
CA ARG A 397 -11.63 22.90 15.31
C ARG A 397 -11.91 22.05 16.53
N LYS A 398 -13.15 21.56 16.63
CA LYS A 398 -13.54 20.60 17.66
C LYS A 398 -12.86 19.25 17.42
N ILE A 399 -12.00 18.86 18.35
CA ILE A 399 -11.37 17.53 18.36
C ILE A 399 -12.33 16.55 19.08
N PRO A 400 -12.65 15.39 18.49
CA PRO A 400 -13.40 14.34 19.18
C PRO A 400 -12.69 13.91 20.46
N ALA A 401 -13.46 13.52 21.49
CA ALA A 401 -12.84 12.92 22.67
C ALA A 401 -12.08 11.65 22.24
N LEU A 402 -10.80 11.58 22.59
CA LEU A 402 -9.99 10.38 22.35
C LEU A 402 -10.58 9.25 23.19
N ASP A 403 -10.81 8.10 22.55
CA ASP A 403 -11.36 6.91 23.21
C ASP A 403 -10.23 6.22 24.01
N SER A 404 -9.65 6.93 24.98
CA SER A 404 -8.50 6.44 25.78
C SER A 404 -8.88 5.32 26.76
N ASP A 405 -10.17 5.03 26.94
CA ASP A 405 -10.70 4.12 27.98
C ASP A 405 -11.53 2.94 27.46
N LYS A 406 -11.52 2.64 26.15
CA LYS A 406 -12.25 1.46 25.62
C LYS A 406 -11.34 0.51 24.83
N PRO A 407 -11.04 -0.69 25.37
CA PRO A 407 -10.64 -1.82 24.53
C PRO A 407 -11.72 -1.98 23.45
N GLY A 408 -11.33 -1.88 22.18
CA GLY A 408 -12.22 -1.69 21.04
C GLY A 408 -13.55 -2.44 21.15
N ALA A 409 -14.65 -1.69 21.12
CA ALA A 409 -15.99 -2.25 21.05
C ALA A 409 -16.08 -3.24 19.88
N ARG A 410 -16.26 -4.53 20.20
CA ARG A 410 -16.69 -5.54 19.21
C ARG A 410 -17.97 -5.03 18.55
N PRO A 411 -18.07 -4.99 17.21
CA PRO A 411 -19.34 -4.79 16.55
C PRO A 411 -20.30 -5.91 17.01
N ALA A 412 -21.54 -5.55 17.31
CA ALA A 412 -22.59 -6.52 17.60
C ALA A 412 -22.66 -7.52 16.42
N GLN A 413 -22.38 -8.79 16.71
CA GLN A 413 -22.53 -9.87 15.74
C GLN A 413 -23.96 -9.84 15.20
N ALA A 414 -24.10 -9.62 13.89
CA ALA A 414 -25.34 -9.87 13.19
C ALA A 414 -25.71 -11.34 13.46
N LYS A 415 -26.86 -11.55 14.12
CA LYS A 415 -27.41 -12.87 14.40
C LYS A 415 -27.75 -13.56 13.09
N LEU A 416 -26.82 -14.36 12.58
CA LEU A 416 -27.13 -15.43 11.64
C LEU A 416 -27.75 -16.58 12.44
N GLN A 417 -28.99 -16.94 12.09
CA GLN A 417 -29.70 -18.06 12.68
C GLN A 417 -28.99 -19.38 12.32
N PRO A 418 -28.93 -20.37 13.23
CA PRO A 418 -28.28 -21.63 12.95
C PRO A 418 -29.21 -22.53 12.12
N GLU A 419 -28.86 -22.74 10.86
CA GLU A 419 -29.34 -23.93 10.13
C GLU A 419 -28.62 -25.16 10.67
N GLN A 420 -29.42 -26.20 10.89
CA GLN A 420 -29.01 -27.50 11.42
C GLN A 420 -28.06 -28.19 10.43
N ALA A 421 -26.82 -28.43 10.87
CA ALA A 421 -25.90 -29.35 10.19
C ALA A 421 -25.42 -30.39 11.21
N ALA A 422 -25.65 -31.65 10.85
CA ALA A 422 -25.34 -32.83 11.64
C ALA A 422 -23.85 -32.94 11.99
N GLU A 423 -23.56 -33.49 13.18
CA GLU A 423 -22.22 -33.89 13.61
C GLU A 423 -21.63 -34.93 12.64
N PRO A 424 -20.42 -34.74 12.09
CA PRO A 424 -19.60 -35.84 11.66
C PRO A 424 -18.82 -36.38 12.87
N GLN A 425 -18.93 -37.69 13.04
CA GLN A 425 -18.21 -38.50 14.00
C GLN A 425 -16.70 -38.25 13.89
N GLY A 426 -16.02 -38.18 15.04
CA GLY A 426 -14.59 -37.91 15.12
C GLY A 426 -13.74 -38.95 14.38
N GLU A 427 -12.98 -38.49 13.39
CA GLU A 427 -11.83 -39.22 12.87
C GLU A 427 -10.56 -38.78 13.62
N GLU A 428 -9.81 -39.76 14.12
CA GLU A 428 -8.46 -39.55 14.66
C GLU A 428 -7.56 -38.95 13.57
N VAL A 429 -6.98 -37.78 13.84
CA VAL A 429 -6.05 -37.12 12.93
C VAL A 429 -4.68 -37.80 13.05
N PRO A 430 -4.16 -38.49 12.00
CA PRO A 430 -2.89 -39.21 12.10
C PRO A 430 -1.70 -38.23 12.13
N CYS A 431 -0.67 -38.57 12.90
CA CYS A 431 0.62 -37.88 12.93
C CYS A 431 1.31 -37.88 11.54
N CYS A 432 2.21 -36.93 11.27
CA CYS A 432 3.10 -37.00 10.10
C CYS A 432 3.97 -38.28 10.09
N ALA A 433 4.23 -38.90 11.24
CA ALA A 433 4.87 -40.22 11.33
C ALA A 433 3.87 -41.36 11.02
N ASP A 434 2.59 -41.19 11.38
CA ASP A 434 1.52 -42.17 11.11
C ASP A 434 1.05 -42.14 9.66
N ALA A 435 1.08 -40.98 8.99
CA ALA A 435 0.89 -40.85 7.55
C ALA A 435 2.03 -41.50 6.73
N VAL A 436 3.20 -41.68 7.35
CA VAL A 436 4.34 -42.39 6.75
C VAL A 436 4.24 -43.90 7.03
N SER A 437 3.83 -44.31 8.23
CA SER A 437 3.67 -45.74 8.60
C SER A 437 2.41 -46.37 8.01
N SER A 438 1.28 -45.65 7.90
CA SER A 438 0.03 -46.13 7.28
C SER A 438 0.12 -46.28 5.75
N SER A 439 1.15 -45.71 5.11
CA SER A 439 1.41 -45.85 3.68
C SER A 439 2.18 -47.13 3.29
N THR A 440 2.35 -48.07 4.24
CA THR A 440 3.09 -49.33 4.02
C THR A 440 2.30 -50.41 3.29
N GLN A 441 1.01 -50.23 3.02
CA GLN A 441 0.19 -51.27 2.36
C GLN A 441 0.19 -51.22 0.81
N GLY A 442 0.99 -50.37 0.17
CA GLY A 442 0.96 -50.27 -1.30
C GLY A 442 2.25 -49.85 -2.03
N ALA A 443 3.35 -49.60 -1.33
CA ALA A 443 4.60 -49.23 -1.97
C ALA A 443 5.50 -50.45 -2.13
N ALA A 444 5.80 -50.82 -3.39
CA ALA A 444 6.76 -51.87 -3.71
C ALA A 444 8.09 -51.65 -2.96
N GLU A 445 8.55 -52.69 -2.25
CA GLU A 445 9.87 -52.74 -1.62
C GLU A 445 10.95 -52.43 -2.68
N GLY A 446 11.55 -51.24 -2.59
CA GLY A 446 12.64 -50.82 -3.49
C GLY A 446 12.57 -49.38 -4.03
N SER A 447 11.51 -48.60 -3.79
CA SER A 447 11.45 -47.22 -4.32
C SER A 447 12.31 -46.21 -3.54
N GLN A 448 12.92 -45.27 -4.25
CA GLN A 448 13.73 -44.17 -3.70
C GLN A 448 12.95 -43.31 -2.68
N ILE A 449 11.62 -43.24 -2.81
CA ILE A 449 10.73 -42.53 -1.88
C ILE A 449 10.64 -43.23 -0.53
N ALA A 450 10.63 -44.57 -0.50
CA ALA A 450 10.62 -45.35 0.75
C ALA A 450 11.93 -45.16 1.53
N GLN A 451 13.07 -45.11 0.84
CA GLN A 451 14.36 -44.80 1.48
C GLN A 451 14.44 -43.38 2.04
N ILE A 452 13.89 -42.38 1.33
CA ILE A 452 13.84 -41.00 1.83
C ILE A 452 12.95 -40.89 3.06
N LYS A 453 11.78 -41.54 3.07
CA LYS A 453 10.88 -41.60 4.22
C LYS A 453 11.52 -42.27 5.44
N ALA A 454 12.23 -43.39 5.24
CA ALA A 454 12.98 -44.06 6.31
C ALA A 454 14.05 -43.14 6.90
N LYS A 455 14.90 -42.53 6.05
CA LYS A 455 15.93 -41.58 6.50
C LYS A 455 15.38 -40.36 7.22
N PHE A 456 14.23 -39.84 6.79
CA PHE A 456 13.58 -38.72 7.48
C PHE A 456 13.03 -39.13 8.85
N THR A 457 12.52 -40.36 8.97
CA THR A 457 12.07 -40.93 10.25
C THR A 457 13.26 -41.12 11.21
N ASP A 458 14.38 -41.65 10.70
CA ASP A 458 15.62 -41.79 11.47
C ASP A 458 16.15 -40.43 11.95
N PHE A 459 16.10 -39.42 11.06
CA PHE A 459 16.47 -38.04 11.40
C PHE A 459 15.57 -37.48 12.50
N LEU A 460 14.25 -37.64 12.41
CA LEU A 460 13.32 -37.18 13.44
C LEU A 460 13.54 -37.91 14.77
N GLY A 461 13.88 -39.20 14.74
CA GLY A 461 14.27 -39.97 15.92
C GLY A 461 15.55 -39.45 16.57
N ALA A 462 16.59 -39.19 15.77
CA ALA A 462 17.85 -38.62 16.25
C ALA A 462 17.68 -37.19 16.78
N ALA A 463 16.90 -36.35 16.09
CA ALA A 463 16.64 -34.96 16.49
C ALA A 463 15.92 -34.87 17.84
N ASN A 464 14.99 -35.79 18.11
CA ASN A 464 14.22 -35.83 19.36
C ASN A 464 14.90 -36.62 20.49
N SER A 465 15.94 -37.41 20.20
CA SER A 465 16.70 -38.14 21.22
C SER A 465 17.48 -37.20 22.14
N PRO A 466 17.50 -37.42 23.47
CA PRO A 466 18.26 -36.59 24.40
C PRO A 466 19.77 -36.74 24.18
N HIS A 467 20.47 -35.62 24.06
CA HIS A 467 21.94 -35.56 23.92
C HIS A 467 22.46 -34.34 24.71
N GLY A 468 23.05 -33.34 24.06
CA GLY A 468 23.47 -32.09 24.71
C GLY A 468 22.31 -31.22 25.22
N LEU A 469 21.09 -31.47 24.72
CA LEU A 469 19.84 -30.94 25.27
C LEU A 469 18.96 -32.12 25.67
N ASP A 470 18.32 -32.01 26.84
CA ASP A 470 17.40 -33.02 27.34
C ASP A 470 16.05 -33.01 26.59
N ALA A 471 15.25 -34.04 26.84
CA ALA A 471 13.96 -34.22 26.18
C ALA A 471 12.88 -33.22 26.64
N TYR A 472 13.12 -32.51 27.75
CA TYR A 472 12.23 -31.50 28.30
C TYR A 472 12.46 -30.17 27.55
N THR A 473 13.71 -29.70 27.53
CA THR A 473 14.16 -28.51 26.80
C THR A 473 13.80 -28.57 25.32
N LYS A 474 14.01 -29.72 24.67
CA LYS A 474 13.62 -29.91 23.26
C LYS A 474 12.12 -29.81 23.05
N GLN A 475 11.31 -30.21 24.03
CA GLN A 475 9.85 -30.09 23.96
C GLN A 475 9.39 -28.63 24.06
N ALA A 476 9.99 -27.84 24.97
CA ALA A 476 9.74 -26.40 25.07
C ALA A 476 10.08 -25.68 23.76
N MET A 477 11.24 -25.99 23.17
CA MET A 477 11.63 -25.45 21.85
C MET A 477 10.62 -25.83 20.76
N ALA A 478 10.09 -27.05 20.77
CA ALA A 478 9.11 -27.49 19.80
C ALA A 478 7.77 -26.76 19.93
N ILE A 479 7.34 -26.41 21.15
CA ILE A 479 6.17 -25.55 21.38
C ILE A 479 6.43 -24.16 20.77
N ALA A 480 7.56 -23.53 21.13
CA ALA A 480 7.94 -22.21 20.63
C ALA A 480 7.95 -22.16 19.09
N LEU A 481 8.56 -23.16 18.44
CA LEU A 481 8.63 -23.26 16.99
C LEU A 481 7.27 -23.53 16.34
N SER A 482 6.42 -24.35 16.97
CA SER A 482 5.07 -24.63 16.47
C SER A 482 4.18 -23.39 16.52
N VAL A 483 4.34 -22.58 17.56
CA VAL A 483 3.68 -21.27 17.73
C VAL A 483 4.20 -20.27 16.69
N ALA A 484 5.53 -20.10 16.58
CA ALA A 484 6.14 -19.16 15.62
C ALA A 484 5.78 -19.47 14.16
N LEU A 485 5.76 -20.75 13.77
CA LEU A 485 5.38 -21.19 12.43
C LEU A 485 3.85 -21.25 12.21
N ARG A 486 3.05 -21.00 13.26
CA ARG A 486 1.58 -21.07 13.25
C ARG A 486 1.05 -22.39 12.68
N CYS A 487 1.69 -23.50 13.06
CA CYS A 487 1.34 -24.84 12.59
C CYS A 487 0.42 -25.53 13.61
N GLU A 488 -0.89 -25.50 13.36
CA GLU A 488 -1.92 -26.09 14.23
C GLU A 488 -1.65 -27.57 14.60
N PRO A 489 -1.42 -28.50 13.64
CA PRO A 489 -1.23 -29.91 14.00
C PRO A 489 0.05 -30.14 14.82
N CYS A 490 1.12 -29.38 14.56
CA CYS A 490 2.33 -29.46 15.37
C CYS A 490 2.09 -28.94 16.78
N LEU A 491 1.42 -27.79 16.94
CA LEU A 491 1.14 -27.21 18.25
C LEU A 491 0.31 -28.16 19.10
N LYS A 492 -0.80 -28.69 18.57
CA LYS A 492 -1.66 -29.66 19.27
C LYS A 492 -0.88 -30.90 19.74
N MET A 493 -0.08 -31.48 18.86
CA MET A 493 0.77 -32.63 19.20
C MET A 493 1.79 -32.30 20.29
N HIS A 494 2.45 -31.15 20.20
CA HIS A 494 3.50 -30.76 21.15
C HIS A 494 2.94 -30.31 22.49
N LEU A 495 1.74 -29.72 22.54
CA LEU A 495 1.01 -29.44 23.79
C LEU A 495 0.63 -30.74 24.51
N LYS A 496 0.09 -31.73 23.78
CA LYS A 496 -0.21 -33.05 24.34
C LYS A 496 1.03 -33.72 24.91
N LYS A 497 2.12 -33.80 24.12
CA LYS A 497 3.40 -34.38 24.56
C LYS A 497 4.02 -33.65 25.75
N ALA A 498 3.85 -32.33 25.85
CA ALA A 498 4.35 -31.57 26.99
C ALA A 498 3.58 -31.90 28.27
N ARG A 499 2.25 -31.97 28.20
CA ARG A 499 1.40 -32.40 29.32
C ARG A 499 1.73 -33.83 29.77
N ASP A 500 1.91 -34.76 28.83
CA ASP A 500 2.31 -36.15 29.12
C ASP A 500 3.70 -36.22 29.80
N LYS A 501 4.57 -35.26 29.53
CA LYS A 501 5.91 -35.11 30.14
C LYS A 501 5.90 -34.30 31.45
N GLY A 502 4.74 -33.85 31.91
CA GLY A 502 4.59 -33.14 33.18
C GLY A 502 4.87 -31.64 33.16
N PHE A 503 4.87 -31.00 31.98
CA PHE A 503 4.95 -29.54 31.91
C PHE A 503 3.78 -28.89 32.65
N THR A 504 4.07 -27.83 33.42
CA THR A 504 3.05 -26.92 33.94
C THR A 504 2.52 -26.02 32.82
N GLN A 505 1.34 -25.43 33.03
CA GLN A 505 0.78 -24.48 32.06
C GLN A 505 1.67 -23.23 31.91
N ASP A 506 2.30 -22.78 32.99
CA ASP A 506 3.22 -21.63 32.98
C ASP A 506 4.46 -21.91 32.11
N GLU A 507 5.04 -23.11 32.18
CA GLU A 507 6.18 -23.50 31.34
C GLU A 507 5.80 -23.62 29.86
N ILE A 508 4.57 -24.07 29.57
CA ILE A 508 4.04 -24.11 28.20
C ILE A 508 3.83 -22.68 27.68
N ASP A 509 3.25 -21.81 28.50
CA ASP A 509 3.00 -20.41 28.15
C ASP A 509 4.31 -19.65 27.94
N GLU A 510 5.31 -19.85 28.80
CA GLU A 510 6.63 -19.24 28.66
C GLU A 510 7.35 -19.71 27.38
N ALA A 511 7.28 -21.00 27.06
CA ALA A 511 7.79 -21.53 25.80
C ALA A 511 7.04 -20.95 24.59
N ALA A 512 5.72 -20.79 24.68
CA ALA A 512 4.91 -20.18 23.63
C ALA A 512 5.20 -18.68 23.46
N TRP A 513 5.46 -17.95 24.55
CA TRP A 513 5.85 -16.54 24.54
C TRP A 513 7.15 -16.31 23.78
N MET A 514 8.10 -17.24 23.88
CA MET A 514 9.30 -17.22 23.04
C MET A 514 9.00 -17.36 21.55
N GLY A 515 7.94 -18.06 21.15
CA GLY A 515 7.47 -18.06 19.75
C GLY A 515 6.73 -16.77 19.38
N ILE A 516 5.94 -16.23 20.31
CA ILE A 516 5.16 -15.00 20.13
C ILE A 516 6.06 -13.77 19.98
N SER A 517 7.19 -13.69 20.69
CA SER A 517 8.11 -12.56 20.61
C SER A 517 8.70 -12.35 19.21
N PHE A 518 8.79 -13.41 18.40
CA PHE A 518 9.24 -13.36 17.00
C PHE A 518 8.09 -13.17 15.99
N GLY A 519 6.84 -13.43 16.41
CA GLY A 519 5.68 -13.45 15.52
C GLY A 519 4.62 -12.38 15.79
N GLY A 520 4.75 -11.63 16.90
CA GLY A 520 3.86 -10.55 17.29
C GLY A 520 2.41 -10.99 17.55
N SER A 521 1.48 -10.03 17.47
CA SER A 521 0.07 -10.23 17.80
C SER A 521 -0.64 -11.34 17.00
N PRO A 522 -0.35 -11.60 15.70
CA PRO A 522 -0.97 -12.72 14.99
C PRO A 522 -0.61 -14.10 15.57
N THR A 523 0.61 -14.24 16.07
CA THR A 523 1.09 -15.49 16.68
C THR A 523 0.52 -15.68 18.09
N MET A 524 0.32 -14.58 18.83
CA MET A 524 -0.39 -14.61 20.11
C MET A 524 -1.84 -15.08 19.94
N VAL A 525 -2.58 -14.53 18.96
CA VAL A 525 -3.96 -14.95 18.67
C VAL A 525 -4.03 -16.42 18.26
N PHE A 526 -3.08 -16.87 17.43
CA PHE A 526 -2.99 -18.28 17.06
C PHE A 526 -2.77 -19.18 18.29
N TYR A 527 -1.85 -18.83 19.19
CA TYR A 527 -1.61 -19.60 20.40
C TYR A 527 -2.85 -19.64 21.31
N GLU A 528 -3.48 -18.48 21.55
CA GLU A 528 -4.70 -18.38 22.36
C GLU A 528 -5.84 -19.26 21.83
N GLN A 529 -5.95 -19.41 20.51
CA GLN A 529 -6.95 -20.28 19.89
C GLN A 529 -6.72 -21.77 20.19
N PHE A 530 -5.47 -22.20 20.35
CA PHE A 530 -5.10 -23.62 20.41
C PHE A 530 -4.42 -24.06 21.71
N LYS A 531 -4.15 -23.15 22.66
CA LYS A 531 -3.46 -23.48 23.93
C LYS A 531 -4.18 -24.52 24.79
N ASN A 532 -5.51 -24.62 24.63
CA ASN A 532 -6.35 -25.58 25.33
C ASN A 532 -6.69 -26.83 24.50
N SER A 533 -6.15 -26.95 23.28
CA SER A 533 -6.38 -28.10 22.39
C SER A 533 -5.61 -29.35 22.79
#